data_AF-A0A498DWQ2-F1
#
_entry.id   AF-A0A498DWQ2-F1
#
_cell.length_a   1.000
_cell.length_b   1.000
_cell.length_c   1.000
_cell.angle_alpha   90.00
_cell.angle_beta   90.00
_cell.angle_gamma   90.00
#
_symmetry.space_group_name_H-M   'P 1'
#
loop_
_entity.id
_entity.type
_entity.pdbx_description
1 polymer ?
#
loop_
_entity_poly.entity_id
_entity_poly.type
_entity_poly.pdbx_seq_one_letter_code
_entity_poly.pdbx_strand_id
1 'polypeptide(L)'
;MPEKKEVFLSSTFRDLNECRASVIKGIESLEAFSCDGMEKFTATPHAPLEECLRRVERCDIYVGVLASFRGGSPNGSNMSFTEHEYECARELGRPIIFFMASESFLTPISIRNSDSDHEEQEAFKEKIKNNHVVNFFSDPEELRSKVVEALSNWEYQLKSGINVNLEIGLYHVVVKGRKSIEIRTLNVSEGSPCEIHPNKGDWHIQWITVFQDDHPSPMVLDFSSGVMPEEVSFFRNSTATYKPSFLGSREIAEIDEPRFEEIKKSVYALLLEPGKANRLTDSSSPSSQGVHLLTEGAYIIWVEGEGGAEVFQAGSSLGISTCGDPFVFAVNENSNIFVKVHGELNLFQLEYGMTPTSYIETIRANDTIEWSNPTQGRPSRMTPSKNCFYIK
;
A
#
# COMPACT_ATOMS: atom_id res chain seq x y z
N MET A 1 17.74 -10.48 5.46
CA MET A 1 18.31 -9.13 5.67
C MET A 1 17.31 -8.14 5.10
N PRO A 2 17.12 -6.95 5.70
CA PRO A 2 16.33 -5.91 5.05
C PRO A 2 16.93 -5.59 3.67
N GLU A 3 16.07 -5.33 2.70
CA GLU A 3 16.48 -4.98 1.34
C GLU A 3 17.15 -3.61 1.35
N LYS A 4 18.34 -3.52 0.74
CA LYS A 4 19.10 -2.27 0.64
C LYS A 4 18.49 -1.40 -0.47
N LYS A 5 18.35 -0.10 -0.22
CA LYS A 5 17.91 0.86 -1.24
C LYS A 5 19.04 1.11 -2.24
N GLU A 6 18.76 0.97 -3.53
CA GLU A 6 19.76 1.15 -4.60
C GLU A 6 19.86 2.64 -4.97
N VAL A 7 21.07 3.19 -4.84
CA VAL A 7 21.43 4.56 -5.23
C VAL A 7 22.06 4.52 -6.61
N PHE A 8 21.50 5.20 -7.61
CA PHE A 8 22.19 5.39 -8.89
C PHE A 8 23.07 6.64 -8.84
N LEU A 9 24.39 6.47 -8.92
CA LEU A 9 25.38 7.55 -8.91
C LEU A 9 25.72 8.00 -10.34
N SER A 10 25.06 9.06 -10.76
CA SER A 10 25.30 9.71 -12.04
C SER A 10 26.31 10.85 -11.92
N SER A 11 27.37 10.80 -12.73
CA SER A 11 28.33 11.89 -12.90
C SER A 11 29.18 11.64 -14.13
N THR A 12 29.98 12.63 -14.52
CA THR A 12 31.10 12.38 -15.42
C THR A 12 32.16 11.50 -14.75
N PHE A 13 32.92 10.74 -15.55
CA PHE A 13 33.95 9.83 -15.03
C PHE A 13 35.36 10.45 -15.01
N ARG A 14 35.73 11.18 -16.06
CA ARG A 14 37.14 11.57 -16.30
C ARG A 14 37.69 12.54 -15.25
N ASP A 15 36.89 13.52 -14.87
CA ASP A 15 37.24 14.58 -13.94
C ASP A 15 36.85 14.27 -12.49
N LEU A 16 35.87 13.38 -12.29
CA LEU A 16 35.32 13.05 -10.97
C LEU A 16 35.65 11.65 -10.49
N ASN A 17 36.64 10.95 -11.07
CA ASN A 17 36.96 9.57 -10.69
C ASN A 17 37.23 9.40 -9.18
N GLU A 18 38.03 10.29 -8.58
CA GLU A 18 38.31 10.26 -7.14
C GLU A 18 37.07 10.59 -6.29
N CYS A 19 36.28 11.58 -6.72
CA CYS A 19 34.99 11.92 -6.13
C CYS A 19 34.04 10.72 -6.13
N ARG A 20 33.88 10.03 -7.27
CA ARG A 20 33.03 8.84 -7.41
C ARG A 20 33.48 7.73 -6.48
N ALA A 21 34.77 7.42 -6.45
CA ALA A 21 35.31 6.39 -5.55
C ALA A 21 35.06 6.72 -4.07
N SER A 22 35.18 8.00 -3.68
CA SER A 22 34.89 8.46 -2.32
C SER A 22 33.40 8.34 -1.98
N VAL A 23 32.52 8.75 -2.90
CA VAL A 23 31.06 8.67 -2.73
C VAL A 23 30.57 7.23 -2.66
N ILE A 24 31.06 6.35 -3.53
CA ILE A 24 30.70 4.92 -3.51
C ILE A 24 31.05 4.31 -2.15
N LYS A 25 32.26 4.59 -1.63
CA LYS A 25 32.64 4.14 -0.28
C LYS A 25 31.72 4.68 0.81
N GLY A 26 31.32 5.95 0.71
CA GLY A 26 30.37 6.57 1.63
C GLY A 26 29.00 5.87 1.60
N ILE A 27 28.42 5.70 0.42
CA ILE A 27 27.13 5.04 0.23
C ILE A 27 27.18 3.60 0.74
N GLU A 28 28.21 2.83 0.35
CA GLU A 28 28.34 1.41 0.74
C GLU A 28 28.68 1.22 2.22
N SER A 29 29.13 2.27 2.93
CA SER A 29 29.30 2.23 4.39
C SER A 29 27.97 2.31 5.15
N LEU A 30 26.89 2.78 4.51
CA LEU A 30 25.56 2.79 5.08
C LEU A 30 24.89 1.42 4.90
N GLU A 31 24.46 0.79 6.00
CA GLU A 31 23.85 -0.55 5.93
C GLU A 31 22.57 -0.58 5.09
N ALA A 32 21.82 0.53 5.05
CA ALA A 32 20.54 0.65 4.36
C ALA A 32 20.65 0.84 2.84
N PHE A 33 21.86 1.08 2.31
CA PHE A 33 22.04 1.49 0.91
C PHE A 33 23.04 0.60 0.16
N SER A 34 22.86 0.53 -1.15
CA SER A 34 23.83 0.02 -2.13
C SER A 34 24.04 1.09 -3.19
N CYS A 35 25.25 1.17 -3.76
CA CYS A 35 25.54 2.11 -4.84
C CYS A 35 25.56 1.37 -6.19
N ASP A 36 24.95 1.94 -7.21
CA ASP A 36 25.06 1.52 -8.60
C ASP A 36 25.60 2.65 -9.48
N GLY A 37 26.34 2.29 -10.52
CA GLY A 37 27.04 3.24 -11.37
C GLY A 37 27.91 2.54 -12.41
N MET A 38 28.62 3.32 -13.21
CA MET A 38 29.45 2.83 -14.33
C MET A 38 30.49 1.78 -13.90
N GLU A 39 30.92 1.79 -12.65
CA GLU A 39 31.88 0.84 -12.06
C GLU A 39 31.32 -0.59 -11.99
N LYS A 40 30.00 -0.74 -12.02
CA LYS A 40 29.30 -2.04 -11.99
C LYS A 40 28.80 -2.46 -13.38
N PHE A 41 29.23 -1.77 -14.43
CA PHE A 41 28.83 -2.12 -15.79
C PHE A 41 29.65 -3.32 -16.28
N THR A 42 28.99 -4.28 -16.91
CA THR A 42 29.60 -5.45 -17.52
C THR A 42 29.31 -5.46 -19.02
N ALA A 43 29.98 -6.33 -19.78
CA ALA A 43 29.65 -6.52 -21.19
C ALA A 43 28.19 -6.95 -21.34
N THR A 44 27.44 -6.20 -22.15
CA THR A 44 26.00 -6.35 -22.33
C THR A 44 25.64 -6.08 -23.80
N PRO A 45 24.58 -6.70 -24.37
CA PRO A 45 24.14 -6.41 -25.73
C PRO A 45 23.47 -5.03 -25.88
N HIS A 46 23.10 -4.38 -24.78
CA HIS A 46 22.45 -3.07 -24.78
C HIS A 46 23.41 -1.94 -25.16
N ALA A 47 22.89 -0.89 -25.79
CA ALA A 47 23.66 0.31 -26.03
C ALA A 47 24.02 1.00 -24.69
N PRO A 48 25.13 1.77 -24.59
CA PRO A 48 25.54 2.40 -23.35
C PRO A 48 24.45 3.26 -22.69
N LEU A 49 23.71 4.03 -23.50
CA LEU A 49 22.61 4.86 -23.01
C LEU A 49 21.47 4.01 -22.46
N GLU A 50 21.08 2.97 -23.20
CA GLU A 50 20.01 2.06 -22.82
C GLU A 50 20.32 1.37 -21.49
N GLU A 51 21.57 0.94 -21.28
CA GLU A 51 21.98 0.35 -20.00
C GLU A 51 21.96 1.38 -18.86
N CYS A 52 22.37 2.63 -19.09
CA CYS A 52 22.24 3.69 -18.08
C CYS A 52 20.78 3.91 -17.67
N LEU A 53 19.87 4.06 -18.65
CA LEU A 53 18.44 4.31 -18.38
C LEU A 53 17.80 3.13 -17.63
N ARG A 54 18.11 1.89 -18.02
CA ARG A 54 17.64 0.68 -17.33
C ARG A 54 18.09 0.62 -15.87
N ARG A 55 19.25 1.21 -15.54
CA ARG A 55 19.76 1.32 -14.16
C ARG A 55 19.05 2.40 -13.37
N VAL A 56 18.82 3.56 -13.97
CA VAL A 56 17.97 4.61 -13.38
C VAL A 56 16.53 4.11 -13.14
N GLU A 57 16.02 3.28 -14.04
CA GLU A 57 14.70 2.67 -13.90
C GLU A 57 14.55 1.76 -12.69
N ARG A 58 15.62 1.14 -12.21
CA ARG A 58 15.56 0.22 -11.05
C ARG A 58 15.95 0.86 -9.72
N CYS A 59 16.68 1.98 -9.72
CA CYS A 59 17.18 2.58 -8.48
C CYS A 59 16.05 3.15 -7.61
N ASP A 60 16.25 3.17 -6.29
CA ASP A 60 15.34 3.80 -5.34
C ASP A 60 15.54 5.32 -5.27
N ILE A 61 16.77 5.78 -5.48
CA ILE A 61 17.15 7.19 -5.46
C ILE A 61 18.25 7.49 -6.48
N TYR A 62 18.14 8.64 -7.12
CA TYR A 62 19.13 9.17 -8.05
C TYR A 62 20.02 10.19 -7.35
N VAL A 63 21.34 10.02 -7.45
CA VAL A 63 22.33 10.99 -6.98
C VAL A 63 23.14 11.50 -8.17
N GLY A 64 22.98 12.78 -8.47
CA GLY A 64 23.72 13.47 -9.52
C GLY A 64 24.89 14.29 -8.97
N VAL A 65 26.06 14.18 -9.60
CA VAL A 65 27.23 15.01 -9.30
C VAL A 65 27.69 15.72 -10.57
N LEU A 66 27.71 17.06 -10.53
CA LEU A 66 28.11 17.90 -11.66
C LEU A 66 29.37 18.69 -11.35
N ALA A 67 30.24 18.80 -12.34
CA ALA A 67 31.41 19.68 -12.33
C ALA A 67 31.50 20.45 -13.65
N SER A 68 32.68 21.00 -13.96
CA SER A 68 32.91 21.81 -15.16
C SER A 68 32.90 20.98 -16.44
N PHE A 69 33.31 19.70 -16.39
CA PHE A 69 33.33 18.82 -17.55
C PHE A 69 31.92 18.33 -17.89
N ARG A 70 31.56 18.38 -19.18
CA ARG A 70 30.21 17.99 -19.62
C ARG A 70 30.02 16.48 -19.73
N GLY A 71 31.09 15.77 -20.07
CA GLY A 71 30.99 14.35 -20.41
C GLY A 71 30.69 14.12 -21.89
N GLY A 72 30.33 12.87 -22.22
CA GLY A 72 29.97 12.48 -23.58
C GLY A 72 28.47 12.57 -23.84
N SER A 73 28.11 12.60 -25.11
CA SER A 73 26.72 12.52 -25.59
C SER A 73 26.53 11.24 -26.41
N PRO A 74 25.38 10.56 -26.30
CA PRO A 74 25.02 9.47 -27.20
C PRO A 74 25.02 9.95 -28.67
N ASN A 75 25.30 9.05 -29.60
CA ASN A 75 25.33 9.39 -31.03
C ASN A 75 24.01 10.03 -31.48
N GLY A 76 24.08 11.23 -32.07
CA GLY A 76 22.92 11.95 -32.56
C GLY A 76 22.10 12.68 -31.50
N SER A 77 22.56 12.71 -30.24
CA SER A 77 21.91 13.43 -29.14
C SER A 77 22.65 14.72 -28.82
N ASN A 78 21.90 15.81 -28.59
CA ASN A 78 22.42 17.06 -28.06
C ASN A 78 22.50 17.07 -26.52
N MET A 79 21.97 16.04 -25.85
CA MET A 79 22.07 15.84 -24.41
C MET A 79 23.20 14.85 -24.07
N SER A 80 23.93 15.14 -22.99
CA SER A 80 24.92 14.24 -22.40
C SER A 80 24.26 13.01 -21.77
N PHE A 81 25.06 11.97 -21.47
CA PHE A 81 24.56 10.81 -20.73
C PHE A 81 23.92 11.20 -19.39
N THR A 82 24.58 12.06 -18.62
CA THR A 82 24.09 12.56 -17.32
C THR A 82 22.77 13.31 -17.46
N GLU A 83 22.60 14.09 -18.54
CA GLU A 83 21.32 14.77 -18.83
C GLU A 83 20.19 13.79 -19.13
N HIS A 84 20.45 12.75 -19.93
CA HIS A 84 19.47 11.69 -20.19
C HIS A 84 19.07 10.93 -18.93
N GLU A 85 20.05 10.57 -18.10
CA GLU A 85 19.83 9.88 -16.83
C GLU A 85 18.97 10.74 -15.88
N TYR A 86 19.25 12.05 -15.81
CA TYR A 86 18.44 12.99 -15.04
C TYR A 86 16.99 13.09 -15.54
N GLU A 87 16.78 13.24 -16.85
CA GLU A 87 15.42 13.33 -17.39
C GLU A 87 14.64 12.04 -17.14
N CYS A 88 15.26 10.89 -17.31
CA CYS A 88 14.67 9.60 -16.99
C CYS A 88 14.29 9.50 -15.50
N ALA A 89 15.20 9.87 -14.59
CA ALA A 89 14.90 9.89 -13.16
C ALA A 89 13.72 10.82 -12.84
N ARG A 90 13.68 12.00 -13.45
CA ARG A 90 12.60 12.98 -13.27
C ARG A 90 11.25 12.48 -13.80
N GLU A 91 11.23 11.90 -15.00
CA GLU A 91 10.01 11.36 -15.62
C GLU A 91 9.44 10.16 -14.85
N LEU A 92 10.32 9.35 -14.24
CA LEU A 92 9.92 8.22 -13.40
C LEU A 92 9.54 8.63 -11.96
N GLY A 93 9.60 9.93 -11.63
CA GLY A 93 9.33 10.43 -10.29
C GLY A 93 10.32 9.93 -9.23
N ARG A 94 11.58 9.63 -9.63
CA ARG A 94 12.61 9.20 -8.67
C ARG A 94 12.96 10.37 -7.73
N PRO A 95 13.16 10.11 -6.43
CA PRO A 95 13.85 11.06 -5.56
C PRO A 95 15.22 11.39 -6.17
N ILE A 96 15.55 12.68 -6.24
CA ILE A 96 16.75 13.20 -6.90
C ILE A 96 17.50 14.07 -5.89
N ILE A 97 18.79 13.78 -5.69
CA ILE A 97 19.70 14.62 -4.90
C ILE A 97 20.86 15.03 -5.79
N PHE A 98 21.20 16.32 -5.81
CA PHE A 98 22.28 16.86 -6.63
C PHE A 98 23.38 17.53 -5.82
N PHE A 99 24.61 17.30 -6.26
CA PHE A 99 25.81 17.96 -5.77
C PHE A 99 26.54 18.63 -6.92
N MET A 100 27.08 19.82 -6.68
CA MET A 100 27.82 20.58 -7.69
C MET A 100 29.21 20.96 -7.19
N ALA A 101 30.21 20.84 -8.05
CA ALA A 101 31.54 21.32 -7.75
C ALA A 101 31.50 22.85 -7.53
N SER A 102 32.15 23.32 -6.46
CA SER A 102 32.34 24.74 -6.18
C SER A 102 33.38 25.33 -7.15
N GLU A 103 33.47 26.65 -7.21
CA GLU A 103 34.48 27.35 -8.02
C GLU A 103 35.92 27.02 -7.58
N SER A 104 36.11 26.59 -6.32
CA SER A 104 37.41 26.16 -5.80
C SER A 104 37.78 24.72 -6.14
N PHE A 105 36.87 23.92 -6.72
CA PHE A 105 37.17 22.55 -7.12
C PHE A 105 38.11 22.53 -8.34
N LEU A 106 39.29 21.94 -8.17
CA LEU A 106 40.30 21.89 -9.21
C LEU A 106 40.02 20.76 -10.20
N THR A 107 39.55 21.11 -11.39
CA THR A 107 39.45 20.16 -12.51
C THR A 107 40.84 19.93 -13.12
N PRO A 108 41.24 18.69 -13.44
CA PRO A 108 42.50 18.42 -14.12
C PRO A 108 42.64 19.22 -15.42
N ILE A 109 43.76 19.92 -15.60
CA ILE A 109 44.02 20.79 -16.78
C ILE A 109 43.92 20.03 -18.11
N SER A 110 44.17 18.73 -18.09
CA SER A 110 44.05 17.83 -19.26
C SER A 110 42.61 17.61 -19.72
N ILE A 111 41.62 18.02 -18.93
CA ILE A 111 40.20 17.85 -19.20
C ILE A 111 39.61 19.23 -19.48
N ARG A 112 39.54 19.59 -20.77
CA ARG A 112 38.98 20.86 -21.23
C ARG A 112 37.79 20.58 -22.15
N ASN A 113 36.65 21.19 -21.85
CA ASN A 113 35.50 21.22 -22.73
C ASN A 113 35.79 22.09 -23.96
N SER A 114 35.10 21.81 -25.07
CA SER A 114 34.93 22.83 -26.11
C SER A 114 34.11 24.00 -25.55
N ASP A 115 34.17 25.18 -26.18
CA ASP A 115 33.38 26.33 -25.72
C ASP A 115 31.87 26.00 -25.77
N SER A 116 31.41 25.26 -26.79
CA SER A 116 30.04 24.77 -26.91
C SER A 116 29.65 23.82 -25.77
N ASP A 117 30.51 22.84 -25.43
CA ASP A 117 30.25 21.91 -24.33
C ASP A 117 30.22 22.63 -22.97
N HIS A 118 31.02 23.69 -22.81
CA HIS A 118 31.01 24.51 -21.62
C HIS A 118 29.69 25.26 -21.47
N GLU A 119 29.21 25.91 -22.54
CA GLU A 119 27.93 26.62 -22.55
C GLU A 119 26.76 25.67 -22.26
N GLU A 120 26.74 24.48 -22.87
CA GLU A 120 25.71 23.46 -22.62
C GLU A 120 25.77 22.91 -21.20
N GLN A 121 26.96 22.73 -20.64
CA GLN A 121 27.11 22.29 -19.24
C GLN A 121 26.65 23.35 -18.25
N GLU A 122 26.95 24.63 -18.48
CA GLU A 122 26.44 25.70 -17.63
C GLU A 122 24.92 25.83 -17.75
N ALA A 123 24.35 25.69 -18.94
CA ALA A 123 22.90 25.65 -19.13
C ALA A 123 22.25 24.50 -18.34
N PHE A 124 22.86 23.31 -18.34
CA PHE A 124 22.38 22.19 -17.55
C PHE A 124 22.53 22.43 -16.05
N LYS A 125 23.65 22.99 -15.58
CA LYS A 125 23.84 23.35 -14.17
C LYS A 125 22.78 24.35 -13.70
N GLU A 126 22.49 25.38 -14.49
CA GLU A 126 21.42 26.35 -14.19
C GLU A 126 20.04 25.70 -14.17
N LYS A 127 19.75 24.78 -15.12
CA LYS A 127 18.51 23.99 -15.09
C LYS A 127 18.36 23.20 -13.80
N ILE A 128 19.43 22.53 -13.33
CA ILE A 128 19.40 21.78 -12.07
C ILE A 128 19.19 22.72 -10.88
N LYS A 129 19.90 23.85 -10.81
CA LYS A 129 19.73 24.84 -9.72
C LYS A 129 18.31 25.41 -9.64
N ASN A 130 17.64 25.58 -10.78
CA ASN A 130 16.26 26.08 -10.83
C ASN A 130 15.23 25.03 -10.35
N ASN A 131 15.54 23.75 -10.50
CA ASN A 131 14.61 22.65 -10.19
C ASN A 131 14.90 21.95 -8.86
N HIS A 132 16.12 22.08 -8.32
CA HIS A 132 16.60 21.32 -7.16
C HIS A 132 17.42 22.19 -6.22
N VAL A 133 17.32 21.92 -4.91
CA VAL A 133 18.27 22.44 -3.93
C VAL A 133 19.57 21.65 -4.07
N VAL A 134 20.65 22.32 -4.46
CA VAL A 134 21.96 21.69 -4.65
C VAL A 134 22.91 22.02 -3.51
N ASN A 135 23.76 21.06 -3.14
CA ASN A 135 24.86 21.30 -2.21
C ASN A 135 26.19 21.33 -2.96
N PHE A 136 27.05 22.29 -2.63
CA PHE A 136 28.33 22.46 -3.31
C PHE A 136 29.42 21.65 -2.63
N PHE A 137 30.47 21.24 -3.35
CA PHE A 137 31.64 20.57 -2.76
C PHE A 137 32.94 21.04 -3.41
N SER A 138 34.04 21.00 -2.67
CA SER A 138 35.35 21.49 -3.10
C SER A 138 36.39 20.37 -3.19
N ASP A 139 36.11 19.20 -2.61
CA ASP A 139 36.98 18.02 -2.66
C ASP A 139 36.18 16.70 -2.52
N PRO A 140 36.80 15.53 -2.80
CA PRO A 140 36.14 14.23 -2.72
C PRO A 140 35.62 13.83 -1.33
N GLU A 141 36.24 14.30 -0.25
CA GLU A 141 35.88 13.94 1.12
C GLU A 141 34.67 14.77 1.60
N GLU A 142 34.65 16.04 1.26
CA GLU A 142 33.49 16.92 1.46
C GLU A 142 32.27 16.39 0.71
N LEU A 143 32.43 16.00 -0.56
CA LEU A 143 31.35 15.41 -1.36
C LEU A 143 30.82 14.13 -0.69
N ARG A 144 31.70 13.21 -0.27
CA ARG A 144 31.31 11.98 0.42
C ARG A 144 30.49 12.27 1.66
N SER A 145 30.96 13.18 2.50
CA SER A 145 30.29 13.55 3.76
C SER A 145 28.89 14.09 3.50
N LYS A 146 28.76 14.98 2.51
CA LYS A 146 27.47 15.58 2.11
C LYS A 146 26.50 14.57 1.50
N VAL A 147 26.99 13.62 0.70
CA VAL A 147 26.15 12.53 0.15
C VAL A 147 25.62 11.64 1.27
N VAL A 148 26.49 11.23 2.20
CA VAL A 148 26.12 10.37 3.34
C VAL A 148 25.09 11.05 4.24
N GLU A 149 25.29 12.34 4.54
CA GLU A 149 24.34 13.14 5.31
C GLU A 149 22.98 13.21 4.61
N ALA A 150 22.97 13.54 3.31
CA ALA A 150 21.73 13.69 2.54
C ALA A 150 20.93 12.38 2.47
N LEU A 151 21.60 11.24 2.25
CA LEU A 151 20.96 9.92 2.21
C LEU A 151 20.41 9.51 3.59
N SER A 152 21.15 9.80 4.66
CA SER A 152 20.71 9.51 6.03
C SER A 152 19.48 10.34 6.41
N ASN A 153 19.46 11.62 6.04
CA ASN A 153 18.32 12.51 6.26
C ASN A 153 17.10 12.06 5.44
N TRP A 154 17.30 11.68 4.18
CA TRP A 154 16.23 11.13 3.34
C TRP A 154 15.65 9.84 3.94
N GLU A 155 16.51 8.93 4.41
CA GLU A 155 16.05 7.71 5.09
C GLU A 155 15.28 8.02 6.38
N TYR A 156 15.75 9.00 7.16
CA TYR A 156 15.04 9.43 8.37
C TYR A 156 13.66 9.98 8.04
N GLN A 157 13.54 10.87 7.04
CA GLN A 157 12.25 11.43 6.60
C GLN A 157 11.27 10.34 6.15
N LEU A 158 11.74 9.31 5.44
CA LEU A 158 10.91 8.15 5.09
C LEU A 158 10.41 7.40 6.32
N LYS A 159 11.21 7.35 7.40
CA LYS A 159 10.85 6.67 8.66
C LYS A 159 10.00 7.54 9.59
N SER A 160 10.07 8.87 9.49
CA SER A 160 9.43 9.80 10.44
C SER A 160 7.91 9.84 10.39
N GLY A 161 7.26 9.21 9.40
CA GLY A 161 5.81 9.07 9.32
C GLY A 161 5.05 10.39 9.12
N ILE A 162 3.89 10.31 8.48
CA ILE A 162 2.91 11.40 8.46
C ILE A 162 1.95 11.15 9.62
N ASN A 163 1.93 12.03 10.62
CA ASN A 163 0.99 11.95 11.73
C ASN A 163 -0.32 12.65 11.35
N VAL A 164 -1.41 11.88 11.24
CA VAL A 164 -2.76 12.40 11.03
C VAL A 164 -3.59 12.11 12.27
N ASN A 165 -4.16 13.16 12.87
CA ASN A 165 -5.12 12.99 13.97
C ASN A 165 -6.48 12.63 13.37
N LEU A 166 -6.99 11.46 13.70
CA LEU A 166 -8.31 10.98 13.30
C LEU A 166 -9.22 10.93 14.54
N GLU A 167 -10.49 11.32 14.40
CA GLU A 167 -11.50 11.14 15.45
C GLU A 167 -11.83 9.65 15.64
N ILE A 168 -12.47 9.30 16.76
CA ILE A 168 -12.95 7.92 17.00
C ILE A 168 -13.91 7.51 15.87
N GLY A 169 -13.62 6.39 15.21
CA GLY A 169 -14.43 5.96 14.09
C GLY A 169 -13.80 4.84 13.26
N LEU A 170 -14.61 4.34 12.32
CA LEU A 170 -14.16 3.41 11.28
C LEU A 170 -13.73 4.22 10.06
N TYR A 171 -12.53 3.93 9.57
CA TYR A 171 -11.97 4.56 8.39
C TYR A 171 -11.56 3.51 7.37
N HIS A 172 -11.71 3.86 6.10
CA HIS A 172 -11.03 3.15 5.02
C HIS A 172 -9.80 3.95 4.61
N VAL A 173 -8.66 3.26 4.57
CA VAL A 173 -7.39 3.80 4.13
C VAL A 173 -7.04 3.16 2.81
N VAL A 174 -6.92 3.99 1.78
CA VAL A 174 -6.40 3.59 0.47
C VAL A 174 -4.98 4.13 0.34
N VAL A 175 -4.01 3.23 0.19
CA VAL A 175 -2.61 3.56 -0.05
C VAL A 175 -2.28 3.21 -1.49
N LYS A 176 -2.02 4.22 -2.32
CA LYS A 176 -1.55 4.01 -3.69
C LYS A 176 -0.03 3.99 -3.70
N GLY A 177 0.56 2.83 -4.01
CA GLY A 177 1.98 2.69 -4.35
C GLY A 177 2.23 2.81 -5.85
N ARG A 178 3.49 2.72 -6.27
CA ARG A 178 3.88 2.78 -7.70
C ARG A 178 3.33 1.60 -8.51
N LYS A 179 3.31 0.40 -7.94
CA LYS A 179 2.84 -0.83 -8.59
C LYS A 179 1.63 -1.45 -7.92
N SER A 180 1.23 -0.94 -6.76
CA SER A 180 0.17 -1.54 -5.94
C SER A 180 -0.89 -0.53 -5.52
N ILE A 181 -2.08 -1.03 -5.19
CA ILE A 181 -3.08 -0.32 -4.40
C ILE A 181 -3.40 -1.20 -3.21
N GLU A 182 -3.24 -0.67 -2.01
CA GLU A 182 -3.63 -1.35 -0.78
C GLU A 182 -4.84 -0.64 -0.16
N ILE A 183 -5.82 -1.42 0.29
CA ILE A 183 -7.00 -0.92 0.99
C ILE A 183 -7.05 -1.58 2.35
N ARG A 184 -7.09 -0.78 3.42
CA ARG A 184 -7.19 -1.25 4.80
C ARG A 184 -8.39 -0.62 5.47
N THR A 185 -9.00 -1.38 6.38
CA THR A 185 -9.98 -0.83 7.32
C THR A 185 -9.27 -0.53 8.63
N LEU A 186 -9.42 0.69 9.11
CA LEU A 186 -8.81 1.21 10.33
C LEU A 186 -9.92 1.51 11.33
N ASN A 187 -9.86 0.87 12.51
CA ASN A 187 -10.73 1.21 13.63
C ASN A 187 -9.94 2.05 14.64
N VAL A 188 -10.28 3.34 14.74
CA VAL A 188 -9.64 4.26 15.67
C VAL A 188 -10.40 4.22 16.99
N SER A 189 -9.88 3.48 17.96
CA SER A 189 -10.36 3.46 19.35
C SER A 189 -9.62 4.49 20.21
N GLU A 190 -10.27 4.97 21.28
CA GLU A 190 -9.73 5.96 22.20
C GLU A 190 -8.33 5.55 22.73
N GLY A 191 -7.31 6.37 22.42
CA GLY A 191 -5.98 6.28 23.04
C GLY A 191 -4.91 5.40 22.38
N SER A 192 -5.11 4.84 21.18
CA SER A 192 -4.06 4.08 20.49
C SER A 192 -3.55 4.76 19.22
N PRO A 193 -2.26 5.13 19.11
CA PRO A 193 -1.69 5.54 17.83
C PRO A 193 -1.74 4.34 16.88
N CYS A 194 -2.31 4.53 15.68
CA CYS A 194 -2.32 3.49 14.66
C CYS A 194 -1.25 3.78 13.61
N GLU A 195 -0.36 2.81 13.38
CA GLU A 195 0.72 2.92 12.42
C GLU A 195 0.34 2.22 11.11
N ILE A 196 0.55 2.92 10.00
CA ILE A 196 0.35 2.36 8.66
C ILE A 196 1.72 2.28 7.99
N HIS A 197 2.16 1.05 7.72
CA HIS A 197 3.40 0.81 7.00
C HIS A 197 3.10 0.54 5.52
N PRO A 198 3.93 1.05 4.59
CA PRO A 198 3.87 0.61 3.19
C PRO A 198 4.07 -0.90 3.10
N ASN A 199 3.40 -1.53 2.13
CA ASN A 199 3.55 -2.95 1.87
C ASN A 199 5.02 -3.28 1.54
N LYS A 200 5.47 -4.50 1.90
CA LYS A 200 6.85 -4.94 1.63
C LYS A 200 7.08 -4.98 0.12
N GLY A 201 7.72 -3.94 -0.43
CA GLY A 201 8.16 -3.90 -1.84
C GLY A 201 7.73 -2.68 -2.63
N ASP A 202 6.86 -1.80 -2.10
CA ASP A 202 6.45 -0.57 -2.79
C ASP A 202 6.67 0.65 -1.88
N TRP A 203 7.92 1.10 -1.82
CA TRP A 203 8.35 2.20 -0.94
C TRP A 203 7.97 3.59 -1.45
N HIS A 204 7.39 3.69 -2.65
CA HIS A 204 6.99 4.95 -3.26
C HIS A 204 5.47 5.13 -3.21
N ILE A 205 4.98 5.61 -2.06
CA ILE A 205 3.58 5.97 -1.88
C ILE A 205 3.27 7.22 -2.71
N GLN A 206 2.38 7.10 -3.69
CA GLN A 206 1.91 8.20 -4.52
C GLN A 206 0.88 9.08 -3.78
N TRP A 207 -0.06 8.45 -3.06
CA TRP A 207 -1.02 9.15 -2.19
C TRP A 207 -1.68 8.19 -1.20
N ILE A 208 -2.22 8.76 -0.11
CA ILE A 208 -3.03 8.08 0.90
C ILE A 208 -4.36 8.82 0.99
N THR A 209 -5.47 8.11 0.83
CA THR A 209 -6.81 8.65 1.14
C THR A 209 -7.36 7.94 2.35
N VAL A 210 -7.76 8.73 3.35
CA VAL A 210 -8.45 8.28 4.55
C VAL A 210 -9.83 8.89 4.51
N PHE A 211 -10.89 8.08 4.48
CA PHE A 211 -12.25 8.57 4.63
C PHE A 211 -12.95 7.84 5.77
N GLN A 212 -13.65 8.62 6.58
CA GLN A 212 -14.50 8.13 7.65
C GLN A 212 -15.75 7.53 7.00
N ASP A 213 -16.09 6.31 7.40
CA ASP A 213 -17.22 5.61 6.82
C ASP A 213 -18.23 5.21 7.89
N ASP A 214 -19.25 6.05 8.02
CA ASP A 214 -20.46 5.85 8.78
C ASP A 214 -21.57 5.14 7.96
N HIS A 215 -21.37 5.00 6.65
CA HIS A 215 -22.31 4.40 5.70
C HIS A 215 -21.55 3.72 4.54
N PRO A 216 -21.13 2.44 4.65
CA PRO A 216 -20.25 1.80 3.69
C PRO A 216 -20.88 1.84 2.31
N SER A 217 -20.44 2.83 1.53
CA SER A 217 -20.88 3.02 0.17
C SER A 217 -19.94 2.17 -0.68
N PRO A 218 -20.48 1.27 -1.53
CA PRO A 218 -19.64 0.44 -2.38
C PRO A 218 -18.64 1.30 -3.14
N MET A 219 -17.35 1.01 -2.99
CA MET A 219 -16.34 1.66 -3.79
C MET A 219 -16.45 1.10 -5.21
N VAL A 220 -16.94 1.93 -6.12
CA VAL A 220 -17.04 1.57 -7.54
C VAL A 220 -15.69 1.85 -8.19
N LEU A 221 -14.94 0.78 -8.43
CA LEU A 221 -13.75 0.85 -9.25
C LEU A 221 -14.17 0.63 -10.70
N ASP A 222 -14.24 1.71 -11.47
CA ASP A 222 -14.57 1.67 -12.89
C ASP A 222 -13.33 1.29 -13.71
N PHE A 223 -13.25 0.01 -14.08
CA PHE A 223 -12.20 -0.54 -14.93
C PHE A 223 -12.53 -0.52 -16.43
N SER A 224 -13.60 0.16 -16.85
CA SER A 224 -14.03 0.22 -18.26
C SER A 224 -13.00 0.86 -19.20
N SER A 225 -12.00 1.56 -18.63
CA SER A 225 -10.85 2.11 -19.36
C SER A 225 -9.67 1.14 -19.53
N GLY A 226 -9.76 -0.09 -19.01
CA GLY A 226 -8.78 -1.16 -19.26
C GLY A 226 -7.52 -1.15 -18.39
N VAL A 227 -7.48 -0.34 -17.33
CA VAL A 227 -6.37 -0.33 -16.36
C VAL A 227 -6.74 -1.16 -15.14
N MET A 228 -6.38 -2.44 -15.16
CA MET A 228 -6.45 -3.31 -13.97
C MET A 228 -5.31 -2.96 -12.99
N PRO A 229 -5.55 -2.97 -11.67
CA PRO A 229 -4.47 -2.98 -10.69
C PRO A 229 -3.64 -4.27 -10.85
N GLU A 230 -2.32 -4.19 -10.82
CA GLU A 230 -1.43 -5.37 -10.95
C GLU A 230 -1.56 -6.33 -9.75
N GLU A 231 -1.96 -5.82 -8.58
CA GLU A 231 -2.23 -6.62 -7.39
C GLU A 231 -3.19 -5.85 -6.46
N VAL A 232 -4.22 -6.53 -5.95
CA VAL A 232 -5.11 -6.02 -4.90
C VAL A 232 -5.11 -7.04 -3.76
N SER A 233 -4.73 -6.59 -2.57
CA SER A 233 -4.68 -7.43 -1.36
C SER A 233 -5.90 -7.18 -0.50
N PHE A 234 -6.55 -8.26 -0.06
CA PHE A 234 -7.70 -8.22 0.83
C PHE A 234 -7.36 -8.99 2.10
N PHE A 235 -7.80 -8.49 3.25
CA PHE A 235 -7.60 -9.17 4.53
C PHE A 235 -8.95 -9.38 5.20
N ARG A 236 -9.35 -10.64 5.35
CA ARG A 236 -10.61 -11.04 5.98
C ARG A 236 -10.38 -12.24 6.90
N ASN A 237 -10.85 -12.13 8.14
CA ASN A 237 -10.54 -13.13 9.18
C ASN A 237 -11.46 -14.37 9.18
N SER A 238 -12.45 -14.46 8.28
CA SER A 238 -13.43 -15.55 8.22
C SER A 238 -14.05 -15.69 6.82
N THR A 239 -14.67 -16.85 6.54
CA THR A 239 -15.50 -17.08 5.34
C THR A 239 -16.86 -16.38 5.48
N ALA A 240 -17.50 -15.98 4.36
CA ALA A 240 -18.87 -15.42 4.37
C ALA A 240 -19.69 -16.14 3.33
N THR A 241 -20.96 -16.28 3.64
CA THR A 241 -21.95 -16.71 2.69
C THR A 241 -22.78 -15.50 2.30
N TYR A 242 -22.79 -15.13 1.03
CA TYR A 242 -23.52 -13.97 0.55
C TYR A 242 -24.45 -14.35 -0.59
N LYS A 243 -25.45 -13.51 -0.85
CA LYS A 243 -26.38 -13.71 -1.96
C LYS A 243 -26.17 -12.58 -2.97
N PRO A 244 -25.38 -12.79 -4.02
CA PRO A 244 -25.17 -11.77 -5.05
C PRO A 244 -26.52 -11.37 -5.65
N SER A 245 -26.73 -10.08 -5.90
CA SER A 245 -27.97 -9.54 -6.49
C SER A 245 -28.34 -10.18 -7.84
N PHE A 246 -27.35 -10.74 -8.55
CA PHE A 246 -27.48 -11.37 -9.86
C PHE A 246 -27.58 -12.91 -9.83
N LEU A 247 -27.35 -13.54 -8.67
CA LEU A 247 -27.43 -14.99 -8.48
C LEU A 247 -28.64 -15.34 -7.60
N GLY A 248 -29.39 -16.36 -8.02
CA GLY A 248 -30.49 -16.89 -7.21
C GLY A 248 -30.03 -17.68 -5.98
N SER A 249 -28.77 -18.10 -5.96
CA SER A 249 -28.14 -18.93 -4.93
C SER A 249 -27.15 -18.14 -4.07
N ARG A 250 -26.89 -18.64 -2.86
CA ARG A 250 -25.82 -18.14 -1.99
C ARG A 250 -24.48 -18.68 -2.46
N GLU A 251 -23.46 -17.83 -2.42
CA GLU A 251 -22.07 -18.15 -2.72
C GLU A 251 -21.23 -18.03 -1.44
N ILE A 252 -20.14 -18.80 -1.36
CA ILE A 252 -19.16 -18.71 -0.27
C ILE A 252 -17.99 -17.88 -0.77
N ALA A 253 -17.63 -16.83 -0.03
CA ALA A 253 -16.36 -16.13 -0.19
C ALA A 253 -15.38 -16.63 0.88
N GLU A 254 -14.27 -17.19 0.43
CA GLU A 254 -13.20 -17.70 1.28
C GLU A 254 -12.44 -16.57 2.00
N ILE A 255 -11.56 -16.94 2.92
CA ILE A 255 -10.64 -16.00 3.58
C ILE A 255 -9.80 -15.27 2.51
N ASP A 256 -9.72 -13.94 2.63
CA ASP A 256 -9.00 -13.04 1.71
C ASP A 256 -9.51 -13.02 0.25
N GLU A 257 -10.70 -13.54 -0.02
CA GLU A 257 -11.33 -13.49 -1.35
C GLU A 257 -12.13 -12.20 -1.56
N PRO A 258 -11.84 -11.39 -2.61
CA PRO A 258 -12.60 -10.17 -2.90
C PRO A 258 -14.03 -10.48 -3.31
N ARG A 259 -14.95 -9.64 -2.83
CA ARG A 259 -16.37 -9.76 -3.15
C ARG A 259 -16.80 -8.65 -4.09
N PHE A 260 -17.35 -9.04 -5.23
CA PHE A 260 -17.89 -8.09 -6.20
C PHE A 260 -19.41 -8.16 -6.21
N GLU A 261 -20.07 -7.02 -6.10
CA GLU A 261 -21.52 -6.90 -6.18
C GLU A 261 -21.93 -6.09 -7.41
N GLU A 262 -22.94 -6.59 -8.14
CA GLU A 262 -23.52 -5.85 -9.24
C GLU A 262 -24.43 -4.74 -8.70
N ILE A 263 -23.97 -3.50 -8.81
CA ILE A 263 -24.67 -2.30 -8.33
C ILE A 263 -25.59 -1.69 -9.40
N LYS A 264 -25.28 -1.93 -10.68
CA LYS A 264 -26.08 -1.58 -11.86
C LYS A 264 -25.82 -2.64 -12.93
N LYS A 265 -26.71 -2.77 -13.91
CA LYS A 265 -26.56 -3.74 -15.01
C LYS A 265 -25.15 -3.67 -15.61
N SER A 266 -24.40 -4.76 -15.47
CA SER A 266 -23.01 -4.90 -15.94
C SER A 266 -22.00 -3.95 -15.29
N VAL A 267 -22.30 -3.43 -14.11
CA VAL A 267 -21.40 -2.60 -13.28
C VAL A 267 -21.24 -3.28 -11.92
N TYR A 268 -20.02 -3.71 -11.64
CA TYR A 268 -19.66 -4.40 -10.41
C TYR A 268 -18.86 -3.46 -9.52
N ALA A 269 -19.16 -3.46 -8.22
CA ALA A 269 -18.42 -2.75 -7.20
C ALA A 269 -17.76 -3.75 -6.27
N LEU A 270 -16.60 -3.38 -5.74
CA LEU A 270 -15.94 -4.16 -4.71
C LEU A 270 -16.64 -3.88 -3.37
N LEU A 271 -17.18 -4.93 -2.74
CA LEU A 271 -17.77 -4.85 -1.42
C LEU A 271 -16.69 -5.08 -0.36
N LEU A 272 -16.53 -4.09 0.52
CA LEU A 272 -15.63 -4.17 1.67
C LEU A 272 -16.47 -4.22 2.95
N GLU A 273 -16.39 -5.34 3.67
CA GLU A 273 -17.06 -5.48 4.96
C GLU A 273 -16.02 -5.56 6.09
N PRO A 274 -16.29 -4.94 7.25
CA PRO A 274 -15.45 -5.14 8.42
C PRO A 274 -15.47 -6.62 8.82
N GLY A 275 -14.32 -7.15 9.24
CA GLY A 275 -14.26 -8.49 9.84
C GLY A 275 -15.07 -8.53 11.13
N LYS A 276 -16.23 -9.17 11.10
CA LYS A 276 -17.11 -9.36 12.26
C LYS A 276 -17.29 -10.85 12.57
N ALA A 277 -17.89 -11.12 13.72
CA ALA A 277 -18.27 -12.45 14.16
C ALA A 277 -19.76 -12.46 14.51
N ASN A 278 -20.47 -13.45 14.01
CA ASN A 278 -21.83 -13.74 14.44
C ASN A 278 -21.79 -14.37 15.83
N ARG A 279 -22.53 -13.78 16.76
CA ARG A 279 -22.59 -14.18 18.16
C ARG A 279 -23.66 -15.23 18.45
N LEU A 280 -24.48 -15.57 17.45
CA LEU A 280 -25.49 -16.62 17.54
C LEU A 280 -24.92 -17.96 17.09
N THR A 281 -25.49 -19.04 17.59
CA THR A 281 -25.21 -20.42 17.15
C THR A 281 -26.32 -20.93 16.24
N ASP A 282 -25.97 -21.83 15.32
CA ASP A 282 -26.91 -22.43 14.36
C ASP A 282 -27.70 -21.34 13.59
N SER A 283 -26.98 -20.34 13.07
CA SER A 283 -27.56 -19.14 12.46
C SER A 283 -28.38 -19.40 11.19
N SER A 284 -28.25 -20.62 10.64
CA SER A 284 -28.98 -21.15 9.48
C SER A 284 -30.24 -21.93 9.84
N SER A 285 -30.47 -22.22 11.12
CA SER A 285 -31.71 -22.81 11.63
C SER A 285 -32.14 -22.09 12.91
N PRO A 286 -32.60 -20.83 12.79
CA PRO A 286 -32.79 -19.94 13.93
C PRO A 286 -33.69 -20.50 15.03
N SER A 287 -33.21 -20.44 16.27
CA SER A 287 -33.97 -20.78 17.47
C SER A 287 -33.61 -19.85 18.63
N SER A 288 -34.55 -19.69 19.56
CA SER A 288 -34.35 -18.82 20.73
C SER A 288 -33.18 -19.29 21.58
N GLN A 289 -32.24 -18.39 21.88
CA GLN A 289 -30.99 -18.74 22.54
C GLN A 289 -30.40 -17.59 23.36
N GLY A 290 -29.58 -17.94 24.35
CA GLY A 290 -28.78 -17.00 25.12
C GLY A 290 -27.40 -16.80 24.51
N VAL A 291 -26.92 -15.56 24.54
CA VAL A 291 -25.56 -15.18 24.19
C VAL A 291 -24.88 -14.63 25.43
N HIS A 292 -23.79 -15.28 25.82
CA HIS A 292 -23.10 -14.99 27.07
C HIS A 292 -21.92 -14.04 26.86
N LEU A 293 -21.65 -13.20 27.85
CA LEU A 293 -20.45 -12.36 27.93
C LEU A 293 -20.25 -11.42 26.73
N LEU A 294 -21.30 -10.72 26.29
CA LEU A 294 -21.11 -9.61 25.36
C LEU A 294 -20.36 -8.49 26.10
N THR A 295 -19.30 -7.98 25.48
CA THR A 295 -18.55 -6.83 25.99
C THR A 295 -19.30 -5.53 25.73
N GLU A 296 -18.93 -4.47 26.46
CA GLU A 296 -19.47 -3.12 26.25
C GLU A 296 -19.35 -2.67 24.78
N GLY A 297 -20.41 -2.04 24.27
CA GLY A 297 -20.46 -1.48 22.92
C GLY A 297 -21.82 -1.60 22.23
N ALA A 298 -21.89 -1.13 20.98
CA ALA A 298 -23.07 -1.24 20.14
C ALA A 298 -23.11 -2.58 19.40
N TYR A 299 -24.29 -3.17 19.31
CA TYR A 299 -24.55 -4.40 18.57
C TYR A 299 -25.73 -4.23 17.64
N ILE A 300 -25.70 -4.97 16.55
CA ILE A 300 -26.80 -5.06 15.58
C ILE A 300 -27.26 -6.50 15.44
N ILE A 301 -28.57 -6.69 15.43
CA ILE A 301 -29.21 -7.95 15.03
C ILE A 301 -30.00 -7.74 13.76
N TRP A 302 -29.88 -8.69 12.83
CA TRP A 302 -30.67 -8.72 11.61
C TRP A 302 -31.14 -10.15 11.29
N VAL A 303 -32.24 -10.25 10.55
CA VAL A 303 -32.90 -11.53 10.25
C VAL A 303 -33.34 -11.62 8.79
N GLU A 304 -33.49 -12.84 8.28
CA GLU A 304 -34.22 -13.15 7.05
C GLU A 304 -35.35 -14.14 7.35
N GLY A 305 -36.54 -13.93 6.80
CA GLY A 305 -37.72 -14.78 7.00
C GLY A 305 -38.99 -13.98 7.24
N GLU A 306 -40.10 -14.65 7.54
CA GLU A 306 -41.40 -14.02 7.82
C GLU A 306 -41.62 -13.70 9.31
N GLY A 307 -40.62 -14.00 10.14
CA GLY A 307 -40.62 -13.77 11.60
C GLY A 307 -39.82 -12.55 12.06
N GLY A 308 -39.40 -12.59 13.33
CA GLY A 308 -38.50 -11.60 13.93
C GLY A 308 -37.67 -12.16 15.09
N ALA A 309 -36.61 -11.43 15.46
CA ALA A 309 -35.75 -11.77 16.60
C ALA A 309 -35.76 -10.63 17.62
N GLU A 310 -36.33 -10.90 18.80
CA GLU A 310 -36.46 -9.95 19.89
C GLU A 310 -35.33 -10.11 20.90
N VAL A 311 -34.69 -9.01 21.25
CA VAL A 311 -33.52 -8.96 22.13
C VAL A 311 -33.96 -8.62 23.55
N PHE A 312 -33.52 -9.43 24.52
CA PHE A 312 -33.78 -9.23 25.94
C PHE A 312 -32.47 -9.08 26.72
N GLN A 313 -32.45 -8.17 27.67
CA GLN A 313 -31.39 -8.01 28.66
C GLN A 313 -32.00 -7.95 30.05
N ALA A 314 -31.49 -8.77 30.98
CA ALA A 314 -32.02 -8.88 32.35
C ALA A 314 -33.55 -9.06 32.42
N GLY A 315 -34.14 -9.77 31.45
CA GLY A 315 -35.58 -10.03 31.36
C GLY A 315 -36.43 -8.91 30.78
N SER A 316 -35.85 -7.76 30.43
CA SER A 316 -36.53 -6.65 29.74
C SER A 316 -36.29 -6.71 28.24
N SER A 317 -37.33 -6.48 27.44
CA SER A 317 -37.19 -6.38 25.98
C SER A 317 -36.50 -5.06 25.61
N LEU A 318 -35.47 -5.15 24.78
CA LEU A 318 -34.77 -3.99 24.20
C LEU A 318 -35.38 -3.58 22.86
N GLY A 319 -35.84 -4.56 22.07
CA GLY A 319 -36.43 -4.35 20.75
C GLY A 319 -36.39 -5.60 19.89
N ILE A 320 -36.94 -5.51 18.68
CA ILE A 320 -37.10 -6.61 17.74
C ILE A 320 -36.55 -6.24 16.37
N SER A 321 -35.84 -7.16 15.72
CA SER A 321 -35.49 -7.06 14.30
C SER A 321 -36.43 -7.88 13.43
N THR A 322 -36.77 -7.35 12.26
CA THR A 322 -37.53 -8.04 11.21
C THR A 322 -36.79 -7.95 9.87
N CYS A 323 -37.23 -8.73 8.87
CA CYS A 323 -36.56 -8.78 7.57
C CYS A 323 -36.56 -7.40 6.89
N GLY A 324 -35.36 -6.85 6.66
CA GLY A 324 -35.17 -5.49 6.10
C GLY A 324 -35.19 -4.36 7.13
N ASP A 325 -35.42 -4.66 8.41
CA ASP A 325 -35.41 -3.70 9.53
C ASP A 325 -34.51 -4.23 10.66
N PRO A 326 -33.17 -4.04 10.55
CA PRO A 326 -32.22 -4.49 11.56
C PRO A 326 -32.32 -3.65 12.82
N PHE A 327 -32.12 -4.27 13.99
CA PHE A 327 -32.24 -3.61 15.28
C PHE A 327 -30.86 -3.40 15.92
N VAL A 328 -30.55 -2.15 16.29
CA VAL A 328 -29.30 -1.76 16.96
C VAL A 328 -29.57 -1.47 18.43
N PHE A 329 -28.71 -1.97 19.31
CA PHE A 329 -28.79 -1.74 20.75
C PHE A 329 -27.40 -1.60 21.39
N ALA A 330 -27.36 -0.98 22.58
CA ALA A 330 -26.12 -0.79 23.33
C ALA A 330 -26.05 -1.75 24.53
N VAL A 331 -24.86 -2.31 24.76
CA VAL A 331 -24.49 -3.06 25.96
C VAL A 331 -23.57 -2.14 26.77
N ASN A 332 -24.04 -1.68 27.93
CA ASN A 332 -23.30 -0.70 28.77
C ASN A 332 -22.31 -1.35 29.75
N GLU A 333 -22.47 -2.65 30.01
CA GLU A 333 -21.57 -3.44 30.85
C GLU A 333 -21.65 -4.90 30.40
N ASN A 334 -20.63 -5.70 30.71
CA ASN A 334 -20.58 -7.09 30.27
C ASN A 334 -21.84 -7.86 30.67
N SER A 335 -22.63 -8.25 29.67
CA SER A 335 -24.01 -8.73 29.89
C SER A 335 -24.31 -10.00 29.12
N ASN A 336 -25.27 -10.77 29.66
CA ASN A 336 -25.91 -11.85 28.93
C ASN A 336 -27.13 -11.30 28.20
N ILE A 337 -27.22 -11.61 26.92
CA ILE A 337 -28.36 -11.26 26.07
C ILE A 337 -29.14 -12.53 25.76
N PHE A 338 -30.47 -12.43 25.72
CA PHE A 338 -31.33 -13.51 25.25
C PHE A 338 -32.04 -13.06 23.98
N VAL A 339 -31.93 -13.86 22.92
CA VAL A 339 -32.61 -13.62 21.65
C VAL A 339 -33.78 -14.58 21.55
N LYS A 340 -34.99 -14.02 21.49
CA LYS A 340 -36.24 -14.76 21.31
C LYS A 340 -36.67 -14.70 19.85
N VAL A 341 -36.78 -15.86 19.22
CA VAL A 341 -37.27 -15.99 17.84
C VAL A 341 -38.80 -16.04 17.84
N HIS A 342 -39.41 -15.26 16.96
CA HIS A 342 -40.85 -15.22 16.70
C HIS A 342 -41.10 -15.62 15.25
N GLY A 343 -42.02 -16.56 15.00
CA GLY A 343 -42.34 -17.03 13.64
C GLY A 343 -41.23 -17.87 13.00
N GLU A 344 -41.27 -17.98 11.68
CA GLU A 344 -40.29 -18.74 10.88
C GLU A 344 -39.20 -17.80 10.35
N LEU A 345 -37.97 -18.05 10.78
CA LEU A 345 -36.77 -17.36 10.28
C LEU A 345 -35.92 -18.35 9.48
N ASN A 346 -35.37 -17.87 8.37
CA ASN A 346 -34.38 -18.58 7.58
C ASN A 346 -32.97 -18.33 8.14
N LEU A 347 -32.68 -17.09 8.53
CA LEU A 347 -31.39 -16.68 9.09
C LEU A 347 -31.55 -15.64 10.19
N PHE A 348 -30.56 -15.61 11.07
CA PHE A 348 -30.36 -14.51 12.00
C PHE A 348 -28.88 -14.32 12.37
N GLN A 349 -28.50 -13.09 12.62
CA GLN A 349 -27.11 -12.77 12.94
C GLN A 349 -27.06 -11.61 13.93
N LEU A 350 -26.25 -11.77 14.96
CA LEU A 350 -25.96 -10.75 15.97
C LEU A 350 -24.46 -10.41 15.90
N GLU A 351 -24.14 -9.13 15.73
CA GLU A 351 -22.77 -8.69 15.48
C GLU A 351 -22.42 -7.45 16.28
N TYR A 352 -21.12 -7.25 16.53
CA TYR A 352 -20.61 -6.01 17.10
C TYR A 352 -20.59 -4.90 16.04
N GLY A 353 -21.13 -3.73 16.36
CA GLY A 353 -21.24 -2.56 15.48
C GLY A 353 -22.69 -2.15 15.18
N MET A 354 -22.84 -1.13 14.33
CA MET A 354 -24.14 -0.52 14.01
C MET A 354 -24.67 -0.83 12.61
N THR A 355 -23.87 -1.49 11.78
CA THR A 355 -24.20 -1.83 10.38
C THR A 355 -24.21 -3.35 10.20
N PRO A 356 -25.21 -3.92 9.49
CA PRO A 356 -25.23 -5.36 9.22
C PRO A 356 -24.10 -5.72 8.26
N THR A 357 -23.53 -6.91 8.39
CA THR A 357 -22.67 -7.48 7.36
C THR A 357 -23.32 -8.70 6.72
N SER A 358 -22.69 -9.24 5.69
CA SER A 358 -23.11 -10.47 5.07
C SER A 358 -23.15 -11.62 6.06
N TYR A 359 -23.96 -12.63 5.73
CA TYR A 359 -24.20 -13.75 6.60
C TYR A 359 -22.91 -14.52 6.91
N ILE A 360 -22.63 -14.66 8.20
CA ILE A 360 -21.56 -15.46 8.77
C ILE A 360 -22.23 -16.70 9.38
N GLU A 361 -21.99 -17.83 8.75
CA GLU A 361 -22.54 -19.12 9.17
C GLU A 361 -21.95 -19.53 10.51
N THR A 362 -22.82 -19.98 11.42
CA THR A 362 -22.40 -20.54 12.70
C THR A 362 -23.00 -21.92 12.87
N ILE A 363 -22.20 -22.79 13.46
CA ILE A 363 -22.54 -24.20 13.64
C ILE A 363 -23.13 -24.40 15.03
N ARG A 364 -23.92 -25.45 15.20
CA ARG A 364 -24.50 -25.82 16.48
C ARG A 364 -23.41 -26.20 17.48
N ALA A 365 -23.55 -25.77 18.75
CA ALA A 365 -22.54 -25.97 19.80
C ALA A 365 -22.16 -27.44 20.11
N ASN A 366 -22.91 -28.43 19.58
CA ASN A 366 -22.64 -29.86 19.76
C ASN A 366 -21.94 -30.52 18.56
N ASP A 367 -21.74 -29.80 17.45
CA ASP A 367 -20.99 -30.31 16.30
C ASP A 367 -19.52 -29.89 16.46
N THR A 368 -18.78 -30.65 17.27
CA THR A 368 -17.32 -30.56 17.31
C THR A 368 -16.76 -30.93 15.94
N ILE A 369 -16.41 -29.93 15.13
CA ILE A 369 -15.43 -30.09 14.07
C ILE A 369 -14.07 -30.23 14.77
N GLU A 370 -13.37 -31.34 14.53
CA GLU A 370 -11.97 -31.49 14.89
C GLU A 370 -11.17 -30.36 14.24
N TRP A 371 -10.77 -29.38 15.04
CA TRP A 371 -9.75 -28.41 14.63
C TRP A 371 -8.43 -29.17 14.48
N SER A 372 -8.04 -29.47 13.24
CA SER A 372 -6.65 -29.80 12.96
C SER A 372 -5.83 -28.53 13.23
N ASN A 373 -4.86 -28.65 14.15
CA ASN A 373 -3.96 -27.58 14.56
C ASN A 373 -3.45 -26.77 13.36
N PRO A 374 -3.57 -25.43 13.33
CA PRO A 374 -2.85 -24.59 12.38
C PRO A 374 -1.41 -24.40 12.89
N THR A 375 -0.67 -25.48 13.01
CA THR A 375 0.79 -25.47 13.15
C THR A 375 1.40 -26.36 12.09
N GLN A 376 1.27 -25.95 10.82
CA GLN A 376 2.26 -26.15 9.75
C GLN A 376 1.68 -25.70 8.42
N GLY A 377 2.34 -24.73 7.79
CA GLY A 377 2.06 -24.34 6.40
C GLY A 377 2.03 -22.83 6.22
N ARG A 378 3.20 -22.24 5.92
CA ARG A 378 3.22 -20.98 5.14
C ARG A 378 2.39 -21.23 3.88
N PRO A 379 1.50 -20.32 3.43
CA PRO A 379 0.92 -20.47 2.11
C PRO A 379 2.05 -20.35 1.08
N SER A 380 2.27 -21.44 0.37
CA SER A 380 2.95 -21.44 -0.92
C SER A 380 2.29 -20.42 -1.83
N ARG A 381 3.10 -19.64 -2.57
CA ARG A 381 2.70 -18.86 -3.75
C ARG A 381 1.48 -19.49 -4.42
N MET A 382 0.35 -18.79 -4.45
CA MET A 382 -0.76 -19.18 -5.32
C MET A 382 -0.22 -19.17 -6.76
N THR A 383 -0.10 -20.36 -7.33
CA THR A 383 -0.11 -20.53 -8.77
C THR A 383 -1.57 -20.35 -9.21
N PRO A 384 -1.83 -19.74 -10.37
CA PRO A 384 -3.20 -19.48 -10.79
C PRO A 384 -3.89 -20.83 -11.03
N SER A 385 -4.90 -21.15 -10.21
CA SER A 385 -5.81 -22.24 -10.52
C SER A 385 -6.65 -21.80 -11.72
N LYS A 386 -6.61 -22.65 -12.75
CA LYS A 386 -7.40 -22.54 -13.97
C LYS A 386 -8.87 -22.43 -13.60
N ASN A 387 -9.46 -21.24 -13.78
CA ASN A 387 -10.84 -21.00 -14.22
C ASN A 387 -11.14 -19.48 -14.17
N CYS A 388 -10.41 -18.69 -14.96
CA CYS A 388 -10.83 -17.32 -15.24
C CYS A 388 -11.50 -17.30 -16.61
N PHE A 389 -12.80 -17.05 -16.62
CA PHE A 389 -13.55 -16.77 -17.83
C PHE A 389 -13.19 -15.37 -18.32
N TYR A 390 -12.73 -15.28 -19.56
CA TYR A 390 -12.54 -14.03 -20.27
C TYR A 390 -13.92 -13.42 -20.55
N ILE A 391 -14.13 -12.18 -20.10
CA ILE A 391 -15.19 -11.33 -20.65
C ILE A 391 -14.49 -10.20 -21.40
N LYS A 392 -14.89 -10.04 -22.65
CA LYS A 392 -14.22 -9.32 -23.73
C LYS A 392 -14.20 -7.81 -23.52
#